data_AF-A0A3M1XL60-F1
#
_entry.id   AF-A0A3M1XL60-F1
#
_cell.length_a   1.000
_cell.length_b   1.000
_cell.length_c   1.000
_cell.angle_alpha   90.00
_cell.angle_beta   90.00
_cell.angle_gamma   90.00
#
_symmetry.space_group_name_H-M   'P 1'
#
loop_
_entity.id
_entity.type
_entity.pdbx_description
1 polymer ?
#
loop_
_entity_poly.entity_id
_entity_poly.type
_entity_poly.pdbx_seq_one_letter_code
_entity_poly.pdbx_strand_id
1 'polypeptide(L)'
;MAAPMTATAVAHSNIALIKYWGKRSERLNLPAVGSISITLKELSTWTRVTFQEDLGPDRVRLNGRKATPEETRRVSAFLDIVRRMAGRPLGAQVVSKNNFPTGAGLASSASGFAALALAATAALGLELPPTRLSALARLGSGSAARSVFGGFVEMQRGQAADGSDACAIQLRDEHFWPLEVLVLVTAEGPKSIGSTRAMNLTADTSPYFPAWVENQ
;
A
#
# COMPACT_ATOMS: atom_id res chain seq x y z
N MET A 1 14.96 -26.53 -13.63
CA MET A 1 14.17 -25.36 -13.20
C MET A 1 13.58 -25.66 -11.84
N ALA A 2 13.80 -24.78 -10.87
CA ALA A 2 13.17 -24.88 -9.57
C ALA A 2 11.64 -24.74 -9.68
N ALA A 3 10.89 -25.35 -8.75
CA ALA A 3 9.44 -25.20 -8.73
C ALA A 3 9.03 -23.74 -8.50
N PRO A 4 7.96 -23.25 -9.15
CA PRO A 4 7.46 -21.89 -8.93
C PRO A 4 7.11 -21.65 -7.46
N MET A 5 7.56 -20.53 -6.91
CA MET A 5 7.25 -20.15 -5.53
C MET A 5 6.03 -19.23 -5.52
N THR A 6 4.93 -19.65 -4.90
CA THR A 6 3.65 -18.93 -4.97
C THR A 6 3.06 -18.72 -3.59
N ALA A 7 2.54 -17.52 -3.36
CA ALA A 7 1.67 -17.26 -2.22
C ALA A 7 0.51 -16.34 -2.63
N THR A 8 -0.51 -16.35 -1.79
CA THR A 8 -1.72 -15.54 -1.96
C THR A 8 -2.01 -14.84 -0.65
N ALA A 9 -2.40 -13.57 -0.72
CA ALA A 9 -2.77 -12.77 0.43
C ALA A 9 -4.03 -11.97 0.16
N VAL A 10 -4.74 -11.63 1.23
CA VAL A 10 -5.85 -10.68 1.23
C VAL A 10 -5.47 -9.55 2.17
N ALA A 11 -5.72 -8.32 1.74
CA ALA A 11 -5.64 -7.15 2.61
C ALA A 11 -6.86 -6.27 2.41
N HIS A 12 -7.21 -5.53 3.45
CA HIS A 12 -8.42 -4.72 3.49
C HIS A 12 -8.08 -3.24 3.27
N SER A 13 -8.98 -2.51 2.63
CA SER A 13 -8.82 -1.07 2.47
C SER A 13 -8.98 -0.36 3.82
N ASN A 14 -8.49 0.86 3.92
CA ASN A 14 -8.64 1.70 5.10
C ASN A 14 -9.13 3.09 4.72
N ILE A 15 -9.84 3.74 5.64
CA ILE A 15 -10.25 5.14 5.50
C ILE A 15 -9.60 5.99 6.59
N ALA A 16 -8.86 7.02 6.16
CA ALA A 16 -8.16 7.91 7.07
C ALA A 16 -9.14 8.85 7.79
N LEU A 17 -9.08 8.85 9.12
CA LEU A 17 -9.74 9.82 10.01
C LEU A 17 -8.86 11.06 10.16
N ILE A 18 -7.58 10.87 10.52
CA ILE A 18 -6.53 11.88 10.44
C ILE A 18 -5.77 11.67 9.14
N LYS A 19 -5.72 12.70 8.29
CA LYS A 19 -5.35 12.54 6.88
C LYS A 19 -3.84 12.45 6.67
N TYR A 20 -3.45 11.46 5.88
CA TYR A 20 -2.15 11.44 5.20
C TYR A 20 -2.21 12.37 4.00
N TRP A 21 -1.46 13.48 4.06
CA TRP A 21 -1.32 14.40 2.93
C TRP A 21 0.08 15.01 2.92
N GLY A 22 0.76 14.91 1.78
CA GLY A 22 2.14 15.36 1.61
C GLY A 22 3.19 14.33 2.04
N LYS A 23 4.40 14.48 1.50
CA LYS A 23 5.52 13.57 1.73
C LYS A 23 6.77 14.36 2.07
N ARG A 24 7.48 13.94 3.13
CA ARG A 24 8.85 14.42 3.39
C ARG A 24 9.90 13.69 2.54
N SER A 25 9.55 12.53 2.00
CA SER A 25 10.37 11.81 1.01
C SER A 25 9.47 11.03 0.05
N GLU A 26 9.51 11.39 -1.23
CA GLU A 26 8.75 10.68 -2.26
C GLU A 26 9.28 9.27 -2.50
N ARG A 27 10.62 9.13 -2.59
CA ARG A 27 11.30 7.87 -2.86
C ARG A 27 10.96 6.79 -1.84
N LEU A 28 10.84 7.17 -0.56
CA LEU A 28 10.58 6.26 0.55
C LEU A 28 9.11 6.29 1.00
N ASN A 29 8.26 7.06 0.32
CA ASN A 29 6.88 7.35 0.72
C ASN A 29 6.76 7.76 2.20
N LEU A 30 7.72 8.55 2.70
CA LEU A 30 7.67 9.04 4.07
C LEU A 30 6.64 10.16 4.15
N PRO A 31 5.64 10.04 5.04
CA PRO A 31 4.62 11.06 5.18
C PRO A 31 5.22 12.35 5.72
N ALA A 32 4.61 13.49 5.36
CA ALA A 32 4.90 14.75 6.04
C ALA A 32 4.44 14.70 7.51
N VAL A 33 3.31 14.02 7.77
CA VAL A 33 2.63 14.01 9.08
C VAL A 33 2.10 12.61 9.44
N GLY A 34 1.86 12.36 10.74
CA GLY A 34 1.19 11.13 11.18
C GLY A 34 -0.24 11.05 10.64
N SER A 35 -0.82 9.86 10.63
CA SER A 35 -2.22 9.68 10.20
C SER A 35 -2.87 8.48 10.85
N ILE A 36 -4.18 8.54 11.05
CA ILE A 36 -4.96 7.48 11.70
C ILE A 36 -6.08 7.06 10.75
N SER A 37 -6.31 5.76 10.62
CA SER A 37 -7.41 5.20 9.82
C SER A 37 -8.15 4.10 10.56
N ILE A 38 -9.32 3.77 10.03
CA ILE A 38 -10.01 2.51 10.33
C ILE A 38 -9.93 1.58 9.12
N THR A 39 -9.70 0.29 9.38
CA THR A 39 -9.69 -0.76 8.35
C THR A 39 -11.11 -1.23 8.05
N LEU A 40 -11.43 -1.42 6.77
CA LEU A 40 -12.77 -1.73 6.27
C LEU A 40 -12.88 -3.21 5.88
N LYS A 41 -13.52 -4.02 6.73
CA LYS A 41 -13.63 -5.47 6.56
C LYS A 41 -14.18 -5.90 5.19
N GLU A 42 -15.22 -5.23 4.70
CA GLU A 42 -15.88 -5.67 3.45
C GLU A 42 -15.14 -5.24 2.18
N LEU A 43 -14.20 -4.30 2.25
CA LEU A 43 -13.46 -3.81 1.07
C LEU A 43 -12.08 -4.45 1.02
N SER A 44 -11.93 -5.49 0.20
CA SER A 44 -10.73 -6.33 0.16
C SER A 44 -10.06 -6.36 -1.20
N THR A 45 -8.74 -6.53 -1.15
CA THR A 45 -7.90 -6.84 -2.30
C THR A 45 -7.27 -8.20 -2.09
N TRP A 46 -7.51 -9.09 -3.04
CA TRP A 46 -6.86 -10.39 -3.14
C TRP A 46 -5.68 -10.28 -4.12
N THR A 47 -4.51 -10.77 -3.73
CA THR A 47 -3.31 -10.76 -4.57
C THR A 47 -2.60 -12.11 -4.50
N ARG A 48 -2.25 -12.65 -5.67
CA ARG A 48 -1.36 -13.80 -5.82
C ARG A 48 -0.08 -13.36 -6.50
N VAL A 49 1.05 -13.80 -5.96
CA VAL A 49 2.39 -13.59 -6.51
C VAL A 49 3.03 -14.96 -6.74
N THR A 50 3.55 -15.17 -7.93
CA THR A 50 4.30 -16.36 -8.32
C THR A 50 5.67 -15.95 -8.84
N PHE A 51 6.75 -16.36 -8.17
CA PHE A 51 8.12 -16.18 -8.64
C PHE A 51 8.62 -17.41 -9.38
N GLN A 52 9.31 -17.20 -10.50
CA GLN A 52 9.80 -18.23 -11.41
C GLN A 52 11.18 -17.87 -11.99
N GLU A 53 12.02 -18.89 -12.17
CA GLU A 53 13.21 -18.80 -13.00
C GLU A 53 12.81 -18.60 -14.47
N ASP A 54 13.64 -17.89 -15.24
CA ASP A 54 13.52 -17.73 -16.70
C ASP A 54 12.18 -17.18 -17.24
N LEU A 55 11.36 -16.55 -16.39
CA LEU A 55 10.08 -15.96 -16.81
C LEU A 55 10.26 -14.77 -17.77
N GLY A 56 11.42 -14.11 -17.72
CA GLY A 56 11.67 -12.83 -18.37
C GLY A 56 11.06 -11.66 -17.57
N PRO A 57 10.53 -10.62 -18.23
CA PRO A 57 9.91 -9.48 -17.55
C PRO A 57 8.69 -9.87 -16.70
N ASP A 58 8.49 -9.14 -15.60
CA ASP A 58 7.34 -9.36 -14.73
C ASP A 58 6.01 -9.19 -15.48
N ARG A 59 5.01 -10.01 -15.12
CA ARG A 59 3.68 -10.00 -15.73
C ARG A 59 2.64 -9.65 -14.69
N VAL A 60 1.93 -8.53 -14.88
CA VAL A 60 0.96 -8.03 -13.91
C VAL A 60 -0.44 -7.98 -14.53
N ARG A 61 -1.42 -8.56 -13.82
CA ARG A 61 -2.85 -8.47 -14.12
C ARG A 61 -3.60 -7.87 -12.94
N LEU A 62 -4.38 -6.83 -13.21
CA LEU A 62 -5.19 -6.13 -12.21
C LEU A 62 -6.66 -6.20 -12.63
N ASN A 63 -7.53 -6.72 -11.77
CA ASN A 63 -8.98 -6.87 -12.03
C ASN A 63 -9.29 -7.53 -13.37
N GLY A 64 -8.57 -8.61 -13.71
CA GLY A 64 -8.78 -9.38 -14.93
C GLY A 64 -8.11 -8.82 -16.19
N ARG A 65 -7.74 -7.54 -16.23
CA ARG A 65 -7.00 -6.95 -17.37
C ARG A 65 -5.49 -7.02 -17.20
N LYS A 66 -4.76 -6.91 -18.31
CA LYS A 66 -3.30 -6.68 -18.29
C LYS A 66 -3.05 -5.29 -17.71
N ALA A 67 -2.05 -5.18 -16.83
CA ALA A 67 -1.62 -3.90 -16.29
C ALA A 67 -0.99 -3.04 -17.40
N THR A 68 -1.12 -1.72 -17.28
CA THR A 68 -0.41 -0.79 -18.18
C THR A 68 1.10 -0.86 -17.94
N PRO A 69 1.93 -0.34 -18.85
CA PRO A 69 3.39 -0.28 -18.63
C PRO A 69 3.79 0.49 -17.36
N GLU A 70 3.04 1.53 -16.98
CA GLU A 70 3.27 2.28 -15.75
C GLU A 70 2.90 1.48 -14.50
N GLU A 71 1.73 0.84 -14.49
CA GLU A 71 1.30 -0.03 -13.40
C GLU A 71 2.27 -1.19 -13.20
N THR A 72 2.71 -1.81 -14.31
CA THR A 72 3.69 -2.89 -14.29
C THR A 72 5.02 -2.42 -13.71
N ARG A 73 5.56 -1.29 -14.20
CA ARG A 73 6.81 -0.71 -13.65
C ARG A 73 6.70 -0.44 -12.15
N ARG A 74 5.58 0.09 -11.67
CA ARG A 74 5.39 0.38 -10.25
C ARG A 74 5.37 -0.88 -9.40
N VAL A 75 4.69 -1.94 -9.86
CA VAL A 75 4.67 -3.24 -9.18
C VAL A 75 6.04 -3.90 -9.22
N SER A 76 6.72 -3.92 -10.38
CA SER A 76 8.07 -4.47 -10.53
C SER A 76 9.08 -3.77 -9.63
N ALA A 77 9.08 -2.44 -9.58
CA ALA A 77 9.98 -1.67 -8.71
C ALA A 77 9.75 -1.98 -7.22
N PHE A 78 8.51 -2.28 -6.82
CA PHE A 78 8.22 -2.76 -5.48
C PHE A 78 8.76 -4.18 -5.26
N LEU A 79 8.54 -5.09 -6.21
CA LEU A 79 9.03 -6.47 -6.15
C LEU A 79 10.57 -6.52 -6.12
N ASP A 80 11.28 -5.59 -6.76
CA ASP A 80 12.74 -5.47 -6.68
C ASP A 80 13.25 -5.28 -5.24
N ILE A 81 12.46 -4.65 -4.38
CA ILE A 81 12.78 -4.50 -2.97
C ILE A 81 12.70 -5.87 -2.29
N VAL A 82 11.61 -6.61 -2.52
CA VAL A 82 11.38 -7.94 -1.94
C VAL A 82 12.41 -8.96 -2.47
N ARG A 83 12.73 -8.93 -3.77
CA ARG A 83 13.76 -9.77 -4.40
C ARG A 83 15.13 -9.55 -3.78
N ARG A 84 15.51 -8.29 -3.54
CA ARG A 84 16.77 -7.95 -2.87
C ARG A 84 16.79 -8.42 -1.42
N MET A 85 15.69 -8.28 -0.68
CA MET A 85 15.57 -8.81 0.68
C MET A 85 15.74 -10.33 0.74
N ALA A 86 15.21 -11.05 -0.26
CA ALA A 86 15.32 -12.51 -0.35
C ALA A 86 16.62 -13.01 -1.00
N GLY A 87 17.42 -12.13 -1.61
CA GLY A 87 18.58 -12.52 -2.42
C GLY A 87 18.22 -13.34 -3.67
N ARG A 88 17.02 -13.16 -4.24
CA ARG A 88 16.48 -13.98 -5.34
C ARG A 88 16.00 -13.12 -6.52
N PRO A 89 16.79 -12.96 -7.60
CA PRO A 89 16.44 -12.12 -8.75
C PRO A 89 15.49 -12.84 -9.73
N LEU A 90 14.34 -13.32 -9.23
CA LEU A 90 13.37 -14.10 -10.01
C LEU A 90 12.39 -13.19 -10.77
N GLY A 91 11.88 -13.65 -11.91
CA GLY A 91 10.74 -13.00 -12.56
C GLY A 91 9.44 -13.29 -11.82
N ALA A 92 8.48 -12.37 -11.84
CA ALA A 92 7.22 -12.52 -11.13
C ALA A 92 5.98 -12.46 -12.04
N GLN A 93 5.00 -13.30 -11.74
CA GLN A 93 3.61 -13.14 -12.19
C GLN A 93 2.76 -12.65 -11.01
N VAL A 94 2.03 -11.55 -11.22
CA VAL A 94 1.14 -10.95 -10.22
C VAL A 94 -0.27 -10.92 -10.76
N VAL A 95 -1.22 -11.47 -9.99
CA VAL A 95 -2.65 -11.34 -10.25
C VAL A 95 -3.30 -10.71 -9.03
N SER A 96 -3.93 -9.55 -9.20
CA SER A 96 -4.61 -8.84 -8.12
C SER A 96 -6.04 -8.49 -8.50
N LYS A 97 -6.97 -8.61 -7.55
CA LYS A 97 -8.40 -8.32 -7.74
C LYS A 97 -8.97 -7.61 -6.52
N ASN A 98 -9.73 -6.55 -6.73
CA ASN A 98 -10.51 -5.88 -5.71
C ASN A 98 -11.95 -6.37 -5.76
N ASN A 99 -12.64 -6.50 -4.62
CA ASN A 99 -14.09 -6.72 -4.58
C ASN A 99 -14.90 -5.41 -4.60
N PHE A 100 -14.24 -4.27 -4.86
CA PHE A 100 -14.83 -2.94 -4.88
C PHE A 100 -14.32 -2.12 -6.09
N PRO A 101 -15.06 -1.08 -6.52
CA PRO A 101 -14.66 -0.26 -7.67
C PRO A 101 -13.28 0.36 -7.48
N THR A 102 -12.40 0.16 -8.46
CA THR A 102 -11.06 0.75 -8.46
C THR A 102 -11.16 2.23 -8.85
N GLY A 103 -10.44 3.10 -8.15
CA GLY A 103 -10.44 4.54 -8.46
C GLY A 103 -11.57 5.35 -7.82
N ALA A 104 -12.59 4.70 -7.24
CA ALA A 104 -13.75 5.34 -6.58
C ALA A 104 -13.43 6.01 -5.22
N GLY A 105 -12.19 6.46 -5.01
CA GLY A 105 -11.79 7.11 -3.75
C GLY A 105 -11.57 6.18 -2.55
N LEU A 106 -11.85 4.88 -2.67
CA LEU A 106 -11.75 3.88 -1.60
C LEU A 106 -10.35 3.29 -1.40
N ALA A 107 -9.32 4.11 -1.59
CA ALA A 107 -7.92 3.77 -1.33
C ALA A 107 -7.46 2.40 -1.86
N SER A 108 -7.87 2.00 -3.07
CA SER A 108 -7.52 0.68 -3.65
C SER A 108 -6.02 0.41 -3.76
N SER A 109 -5.17 1.44 -3.77
CA SER A 109 -3.71 1.27 -3.69
C SER A 109 -3.22 0.85 -2.31
N ALA A 110 -3.93 1.21 -1.23
CA ALA A 110 -3.56 0.84 0.14
C ALA A 110 -3.66 -0.66 0.34
N SER A 111 -4.84 -1.24 0.15
CA SER A 111 -5.07 -2.68 0.22
C SER A 111 -4.25 -3.44 -0.84
N GLY A 112 -4.14 -2.90 -2.05
CA GLY A 112 -3.35 -3.53 -3.11
C GLY A 112 -1.87 -3.71 -2.78
N PHE A 113 -1.20 -2.67 -2.26
CA PHE A 113 0.21 -2.79 -1.88
C PHE A 113 0.42 -3.56 -0.57
N ALA A 114 -0.55 -3.54 0.36
CA ALA A 114 -0.50 -4.39 1.55
C ALA A 114 -0.61 -5.88 1.18
N ALA A 115 -1.57 -6.25 0.33
CA ALA A 115 -1.73 -7.62 -0.16
C ALA A 115 -0.53 -8.06 -1.00
N LEU A 116 0.02 -7.18 -1.85
CA LEU A 116 1.23 -7.45 -2.62
C LEU A 116 2.45 -7.66 -1.70
N ALA A 117 2.64 -6.84 -0.68
CA ALA A 117 3.73 -6.98 0.28
C ALA A 117 3.68 -8.34 0.98
N LEU A 118 2.50 -8.71 1.50
CA LEU A 118 2.31 -9.96 2.21
C LEU A 118 2.47 -11.18 1.29
N ALA A 119 1.83 -11.18 0.10
CA ALA A 119 1.95 -12.28 -0.85
C ALA A 119 3.39 -12.43 -1.39
N ALA A 120 4.08 -11.34 -1.72
CA ALA A 120 5.43 -11.42 -2.26
C ALA A 120 6.46 -11.91 -1.24
N THR A 121 6.37 -11.42 0.01
CA THR A 121 7.26 -11.86 1.10
C THR A 121 7.01 -13.33 1.45
N ALA A 122 5.76 -13.74 1.61
CA ALA A 122 5.40 -15.13 1.86
C ALA A 122 5.84 -16.06 0.71
N ALA A 123 5.68 -15.65 -0.55
CA ALA A 123 6.09 -16.45 -1.70
C ALA A 123 7.61 -16.70 -1.72
N LEU A 124 8.43 -15.82 -1.15
CA LEU A 124 9.89 -15.99 -1.07
C LEU A 124 10.36 -16.52 0.29
N GLY A 125 9.44 -16.90 1.19
CA GLY A 125 9.76 -17.40 2.52
C GLY A 125 10.30 -16.32 3.47
N LEU A 126 10.00 -15.05 3.22
CA LEU A 126 10.35 -13.95 4.12
C LEU A 126 9.26 -13.78 5.19
N GLU A 127 9.59 -14.12 6.43
CA GLU A 127 8.72 -13.87 7.59
C GLU A 127 9.04 -12.50 8.18
N LEU A 128 8.13 -11.54 8.00
CA LEU A 128 8.28 -10.19 8.54
C LEU A 128 7.28 -9.96 9.67
N PRO A 129 7.69 -9.39 10.81
CA PRO A 129 6.73 -8.92 11.80
C PRO A 129 5.84 -7.83 11.19
N PRO A 130 4.58 -7.68 11.63
CA PRO A 130 3.61 -6.76 11.03
C PRO A 130 4.12 -5.32 10.88
N THR A 131 4.90 -4.82 11.84
CA THR A 131 5.51 -3.48 11.78
C THR A 131 6.49 -3.35 10.60
N ARG A 132 7.33 -4.35 10.36
CA ARG A 132 8.27 -4.38 9.20
C ARG A 132 7.54 -4.60 7.89
N LEU A 133 6.49 -5.42 7.88
CA LEU A 133 5.61 -5.59 6.72
C LEU A 133 4.91 -4.28 6.37
N SER A 134 4.45 -3.50 7.36
CA SER A 134 3.85 -2.19 7.13
C SER A 134 4.83 -1.17 6.57
N ALA A 135 6.08 -1.16 7.07
CA ALA A 135 7.14 -0.32 6.54
C ALA A 135 7.51 -0.69 5.09
N LEU A 136 7.48 -1.98 4.74
CA LEU A 136 7.61 -2.44 3.37
C LEU A 136 6.44 -1.98 2.51
N ALA A 137 5.19 -2.22 2.94
CA ALA A 137 3.99 -1.83 2.20
C ALA A 137 3.94 -0.32 1.91
N ARG A 138 4.40 0.51 2.86
CA ARG A 138 4.57 1.97 2.71
C ARG A 138 5.34 2.34 1.45
N LEU A 139 6.42 1.61 1.12
CA LEU A 139 7.27 1.89 -0.03
C LEU A 139 6.50 1.79 -1.36
N GLY A 140 5.47 0.95 -1.43
CA GLY A 140 4.57 0.88 -2.59
C GLY A 140 3.48 1.96 -2.60
N SER A 141 2.90 2.24 -1.43
CA SER A 141 1.93 3.31 -1.22
C SER A 141 1.92 3.69 0.27
N GLY A 142 2.08 4.99 0.60
CA GLY A 142 2.18 5.42 2.01
C GLY A 142 1.02 4.95 2.89
N SER A 143 -0.22 4.97 2.37
CA SER A 143 -1.41 4.48 3.08
C SER A 143 -1.52 2.96 3.21
N ALA A 144 -0.73 2.18 2.47
CA ALA A 144 -0.75 0.71 2.52
C ALA A 144 -0.19 0.16 3.83
N ALA A 145 0.68 0.91 4.50
CA ALA A 145 1.20 0.53 5.82
C ALA A 145 0.05 0.24 6.81
N ARG A 146 -1.00 1.08 6.80
CA ARG A 146 -2.14 0.91 7.72
C ARG A 146 -3.03 -0.28 7.37
N SER A 147 -3.05 -0.71 6.11
CA SER A 147 -3.80 -1.89 5.65
C SER A 147 -3.16 -3.23 6.05
N VAL A 148 -2.03 -3.22 6.76
CA VAL A 148 -1.43 -4.43 7.35
C VAL A 148 -2.15 -4.84 8.64
N PHE A 149 -2.90 -3.94 9.28
CA PHE A 149 -3.57 -4.17 10.56
C PHE A 149 -5.09 -4.01 10.45
N GLY A 150 -5.83 -4.69 11.33
CA GLY A 150 -7.27 -4.49 11.56
C GLY A 150 -7.55 -3.33 12.53
N GLY A 151 -8.82 -2.95 12.66
CA GLY A 151 -9.28 -1.94 13.62
C GLY A 151 -8.80 -0.53 13.32
N PHE A 152 -8.35 0.18 14.37
CA PHE A 152 -7.80 1.53 14.30
C PHE A 152 -6.28 1.46 14.18
N VAL A 153 -5.74 2.15 13.18
CA VAL A 153 -4.33 2.01 12.81
C VAL A 153 -3.73 3.39 12.61
N GLU A 154 -2.59 3.64 13.26
CA GLU A 154 -1.79 4.83 13.05
C GLU A 154 -0.66 4.50 12.07
N MET A 155 -0.41 5.41 11.12
CA MET A 155 0.84 5.47 10.38
C MET A 155 1.72 6.54 11.02
N GLN A 156 2.79 6.10 11.68
CA GLN A 156 3.76 6.97 12.32
C GLN A 156 4.62 7.64 11.23
N ARG A 157 4.86 8.95 11.36
CA ARG A 157 5.67 9.67 10.37
C ARG A 157 7.14 9.30 10.35
N GLY A 158 7.63 8.82 11.48
CA GLY A 158 9.05 8.70 11.75
C GLY A 158 9.79 10.03 11.72
N GLN A 159 11.03 9.99 12.17
CA GLN A 159 11.99 11.08 12.16
C GLN A 159 13.24 10.66 11.38
N ALA A 160 13.62 9.39 11.39
CA ALA A 160 14.78 8.88 10.68
C ALA A 160 14.68 9.15 9.17
N ALA A 161 15.80 9.56 8.56
CA ALA A 161 15.88 9.90 7.15
C ALA A 161 15.74 8.67 6.23
N ASP A 162 16.14 7.50 6.72
CA ASP A 162 15.99 6.22 6.03
C ASP A 162 14.58 5.62 6.18
N GLY A 163 13.74 6.22 7.02
CA GLY A 163 12.37 5.77 7.27
C GLY A 163 12.25 4.46 8.05
N SER A 164 13.30 4.06 8.76
CA SER A 164 13.32 2.86 9.60
C SER A 164 12.27 2.88 10.72
N ASP A 165 11.87 4.08 11.15
CA ASP A 165 10.89 4.35 12.22
C ASP A 165 9.51 4.82 11.70
N ALA A 166 9.31 4.84 10.38
CA ALA A 166 8.03 5.24 9.78
C ALA A 166 7.17 4.00 9.48
N CYS A 167 6.57 3.38 10.49
CA CYS A 167 5.73 2.19 10.32
C CYS A 167 4.30 2.44 10.79
N ALA A 168 3.41 1.49 10.50
CA ALA A 168 2.09 1.49 11.09
C ALA A 168 2.05 0.69 12.39
N ILE A 169 1.20 1.12 13.31
CA ILE A 169 0.90 0.45 14.56
C ILE A 169 -0.62 0.31 14.72
N GLN A 170 -1.05 -0.82 15.26
CA GLN A 170 -2.44 -1.01 15.63
C GLN A 170 -2.70 -0.28 16.96
N LEU A 171 -3.62 0.67 16.95
CA LEU A 171 -4.05 1.37 18.16
C LEU A 171 -5.10 0.56 18.91
N ARG A 172 -6.06 0.00 18.17
CA ARG A 172 -7.14 -0.86 18.67
C ARG A 172 -7.48 -1.88 17.60
N ASP A 173 -7.80 -3.10 18.01
CA ASP A 173 -8.24 -4.13 17.07
C ASP A 173 -9.68 -3.89 16.57
N GLU A 174 -10.12 -4.73 15.65
CA GLU A 174 -11.46 -4.69 15.07
C GLU A 174 -12.58 -5.05 16.06
N HIS A 175 -12.28 -5.62 17.23
CA HIS A 175 -13.26 -5.99 18.25
C HIS A 175 -13.52 -4.86 19.25
N PHE A 176 -12.65 -3.86 19.30
CA PHE A 176 -12.77 -2.72 20.21
C PHE A 176 -14.08 -1.93 20.05
N TRP A 177 -14.55 -1.73 18.81
CA TRP A 177 -15.77 -0.97 18.53
C TRP A 177 -16.51 -1.59 17.34
N PRO A 178 -17.76 -2.06 17.50
CA PRO A 178 -18.61 -2.52 16.39
C PRO A 178 -19.11 -1.35 15.53
N LEU A 179 -18.17 -0.61 14.92
CA LEU A 179 -18.44 0.54 14.08
C LEU A 179 -18.85 0.10 12.66
N GLU A 180 -19.96 0.62 12.17
CA GLU A 180 -20.39 0.45 10.78
C GLU A 180 -20.05 1.69 9.95
N VAL A 181 -19.62 1.48 8.71
CA VAL A 181 -19.23 2.55 7.79
C VAL A 181 -20.06 2.44 6.51
N LEU A 182 -20.90 3.43 6.27
CA LEU A 182 -21.64 3.58 5.01
C LEU A 182 -20.81 4.43 4.03
N VAL A 183 -20.51 3.87 2.86
CA VAL A 183 -19.83 4.58 1.78
C VAL A 183 -20.86 5.03 0.75
N LEU A 184 -21.03 6.35 0.62
CA LEU A 184 -21.86 6.95 -0.42
C LEU A 184 -21.03 7.25 -1.66
N VAL A 185 -21.24 6.49 -2.74
CA VAL A 185 -20.55 6.70 -4.01
C VAL A 185 -21.25 7.83 -4.77
N THR A 186 -20.59 8.98 -4.88
CA THR A 186 -21.13 10.17 -5.56
C THR A 186 -20.64 10.29 -7.01
N ALA A 187 -19.57 9.60 -7.37
CA ALA A 187 -19.03 9.56 -8.72
C ALA A 187 -18.21 8.28 -8.92
N GLU A 188 -18.30 7.71 -10.14
CA GLU A 188 -17.50 6.57 -10.55
C GLU A 188 -16.40 6.98 -11.54
N GLY A 189 -15.36 6.16 -11.63
CA GLY A 189 -14.23 6.39 -12.52
C GLY A 189 -13.01 7.03 -11.85
N PRO A 190 -11.92 7.23 -12.61
CA PRO A 190 -10.67 7.75 -12.07
C PRO A 190 -10.80 9.23 -11.70
N LYS A 191 -10.09 9.61 -10.63
CA LYS A 191 -9.91 11.03 -10.26
C LYS A 191 -9.21 11.78 -11.39
N SER A 192 -9.63 13.03 -11.64
CA SER A 192 -8.96 13.93 -12.59
C SER A 192 -7.50 14.21 -12.19
N ILE A 193 -7.21 14.28 -10.89
CA ILE A 193 -5.86 14.43 -10.34
C ILE A 193 -5.60 13.29 -9.35
N GLY A 194 -4.60 12.47 -9.64
CA GLY A 194 -4.16 11.39 -8.73
C GLY A 194 -3.61 11.94 -7.42
N SER A 195 -3.84 11.22 -6.32
CA SER A 195 -3.47 11.67 -4.97
C SER A 195 -2.00 12.06 -4.81
N THR A 196 -1.06 11.31 -5.42
CA THR A 196 0.37 11.67 -5.38
C THR A 196 0.63 13.04 -6.00
N ARG A 197 0.09 13.29 -7.20
CA ARG A 197 0.24 14.59 -7.86
C ARG A 197 -0.43 15.70 -7.05
N ALA A 198 -1.63 15.45 -6.54
CA ALA A 198 -2.39 16.43 -5.76
C ALA A 198 -1.67 16.84 -4.46
N MET A 199 -1.11 15.87 -3.73
CA MET A 199 -0.43 16.16 -2.47
C MET A 199 0.91 16.85 -2.65
N ASN A 200 1.65 16.51 -3.72
CA ASN A 200 2.88 17.21 -4.06
C ASN A 200 2.58 18.65 -4.47
N LEU A 201 1.59 18.85 -5.34
CA LEU A 201 1.14 20.21 -5.71
C LEU A 201 0.72 21.02 -4.48
N THR A 202 0.02 20.40 -3.52
CA THR A 202 -0.33 21.07 -2.26
C THR A 202 0.90 21.48 -1.48
N ALA A 203 1.90 20.59 -1.36
CA ALA A 203 3.14 20.89 -0.66
C ALA A 203 3.93 22.01 -1.34
N ASP A 204 3.92 22.05 -2.68
CA ASP A 204 4.68 23.02 -3.46
C ASP A 204 4.03 24.41 -3.52
N THR A 205 2.69 24.48 -3.42
CA THR A 205 1.94 25.70 -3.76
C THR A 205 1.02 26.23 -2.68
N SER A 206 0.66 25.44 -1.67
CA SER A 206 -0.26 25.91 -0.62
C SER A 206 0.50 26.71 0.44
N PRO A 207 0.12 27.98 0.70
CA PRO A 207 0.73 28.78 1.76
C PRO A 207 0.42 28.24 3.16
N TYR A 208 -0.60 27.38 3.29
CA TYR A 208 -1.00 26.79 4.57
C TYR A 208 -0.28 25.47 4.88
N PHE A 209 0.35 24.83 3.88
CA PHE A 209 0.94 23.52 4.07
C PHE A 209 2.09 23.50 5.10
N PRO A 210 3.05 24.45 5.09
CA PRO A 210 4.12 24.46 6.10
C PRO A 210 3.57 24.57 7.52
N ALA A 211 2.70 25.55 7.76
CA ALA A 211 2.08 25.76 9.07
C ALA A 211 1.24 24.54 9.51
N TRP A 212 0.53 23.88 8.59
CA TRP A 212 -0.22 22.68 8.93
C TRP A 212 0.70 21.54 9.38
N VAL A 213 1.83 21.30 8.69
CA VAL A 213 2.82 20.26 9.04
C VAL A 213 3.51 20.55 10.38
N GLU A 214 3.81 21.81 10.68
CA GLU A 214 4.46 22.23 11.93
C GLU A 214 3.57 22.06 13.17
N ASN A 215 2.24 22.08 12.99
CA ASN A 215 1.26 21.99 14.08
C ASN A 215 0.62 20.59 14.24
N GLN A 216 1.24 19.53 13.69
CA GLN A 216 0.78 18.14 13.88
C GLN A 216 1.44 17.43 15.04
#